data_AF-A0A7V6HE61-F1
#
_entry.id   AF-A0A7V6HE61-F1
#
_cell.length_a   1.000
_cell.length_b   1.000
_cell.length_c   1.000
_cell.angle_alpha   90.00
_cell.angle_beta   90.00
_cell.angle_gamma   90.00
#
_symmetry.space_group_name_H-M   'P 1'
#
loop_
_entity.id
_entity.type
_entity.pdbx_description
1 polymer ?
#
loop_
_entity_poly.entity_id
_entity_poly.type
_entity_poly.pdbx_seq_one_letter_code
_entity_poly.pdbx_strand_id
1 'polypeptide(L)'
;DGVALPGIFADAVRADPSKGVILIEGRAATTEPLVLEIWRKGEKVLEKSLPLRVAPVEQMYRWHNFRASPSLPNRLYEPSGLPDSELANIDVFMAHGFRVSENEARAWGAEFFKRLWQEGSRARFHCVTWSSDTGPAISYEDNVNNAFATASSYAARVNAVKAANQSQVIVMAHSLGCMLTSAAIADHGMQAGKFFALNGAVPAEAFDAAMIDERTNALNRLLHPDWRGYKARTWSANWHRLFADPAAFPDDDRARLNWRGRFANAAPVLYNFWSSGDEVLEIAATDINLGSGVEFEWEWTWPPVSVDARRYVWHKQALFKGRSWAYGTTWAGWGFWEWALPLVGKVYSKDEANALTDDELRAEPVFRHNPDEMFTSNIVVEMRNNILARGIPELSYPIGYTNLSDTINYDLNHKNFRRDDETWPQRSIVYGDAPDAGRRWLHTDLMNLPHYYTHKLFKKLVEEGEMK
;
A
#
# COMPACT_ATOMS: atom_id res chain seq x y z
N ASP A 1 7.81 39.75 11.76
CA ASP A 1 8.68 38.89 12.59
C ASP A 1 9.68 38.15 11.72
N GLY A 2 10.92 38.64 11.63
CA GLY A 2 12.02 37.88 11.03
C GLY A 2 12.70 37.02 12.09
N VAL A 3 13.20 35.86 11.70
CA VAL A 3 14.06 35.04 12.59
C VAL A 3 15.50 35.53 12.43
N ALA A 4 16.09 36.01 13.53
CA ALA A 4 17.52 36.27 13.56
C ALA A 4 18.26 34.91 13.52
N LEU A 5 19.02 34.67 12.45
CA LEU A 5 19.80 33.43 12.33
C LEU A 5 20.89 33.40 13.41
N PRO A 6 21.14 32.24 14.05
CA PRO A 6 22.20 32.11 15.05
C PRO A 6 23.57 32.53 14.49
N GLY A 7 24.40 33.17 15.32
CA GLY A 7 25.74 33.61 14.91
C GLY A 7 26.59 32.49 14.29
N ILE A 8 26.50 31.28 14.85
CA ILE A 8 27.20 30.09 14.34
C ILE A 8 26.82 29.73 12.89
N PHE A 9 25.56 29.93 12.51
CA PHE A 9 25.09 29.65 11.15
C PHE A 9 25.59 30.73 10.19
N ALA A 10 25.51 32.01 10.61
CA ALA A 10 26.02 33.12 9.82
C ALA A 10 27.54 33.02 9.61
N ASP A 11 28.29 32.56 10.61
CA ASP A 11 29.74 32.36 10.53
C ASP A 11 30.09 31.17 9.63
N ALA A 12 29.34 30.07 9.68
CA ALA A 12 29.49 28.96 8.76
C ALA A 12 29.24 29.37 7.29
N VAL A 13 28.19 30.16 7.03
CA VAL A 13 27.88 30.72 5.71
C VAL A 13 28.99 31.66 5.22
N ARG A 14 29.56 32.49 6.11
CA ARG A 14 30.68 33.40 5.77
C ARG A 14 31.98 32.66 5.47
N ALA A 15 32.22 31.54 6.15
CA ALA A 15 33.43 30.74 6.00
C ALA A 15 33.41 29.87 4.73
N ASP A 16 32.24 29.68 4.11
CA ASP A 16 32.10 28.89 2.89
C ASP A 16 32.38 29.73 1.62
N PRO A 17 33.49 29.49 0.90
CA PRO A 17 33.82 30.23 -0.31
C PRO A 17 32.86 29.96 -1.49
N SER A 18 31.98 28.95 -1.39
CA SER A 18 30.99 28.58 -2.41
C SER A 18 29.62 29.27 -2.26
N LYS A 19 29.47 30.16 -1.26
CA LYS A 19 28.23 30.84 -0.82
C LYS A 19 27.24 29.91 -0.11
N GLY A 20 26.70 30.38 1.01
CA GLY A 20 25.75 29.60 1.81
C GLY A 20 24.30 29.64 1.32
N VAL A 21 23.58 28.57 1.64
CA VAL A 21 22.13 28.41 1.43
C VAL A 21 21.38 29.09 2.57
N ILE A 22 20.37 29.92 2.26
CA ILE A 22 19.43 30.45 3.26
C ILE A 22 18.15 29.62 3.17
N LEU A 23 17.80 28.94 4.26
CA LEU A 23 16.52 28.26 4.40
C LEU A 23 15.48 29.24 4.93
N ILE A 24 14.36 29.36 4.24
CA ILE A 24 13.25 30.24 4.60
C ILE A 24 11.98 29.39 4.65
N GLU A 25 11.26 29.46 5.75
CA GLU A 25 9.98 28.79 5.93
C GLU A 25 8.86 29.81 6.09
N GLY A 26 7.79 29.65 5.30
CA GLY A 26 6.61 30.50 5.40
C GLY A 26 5.81 30.16 6.65
N ARG A 27 5.74 31.08 7.62
CA ARG A 27 5.00 30.89 8.88
C ARG A 27 3.49 31.05 8.73
N ALA A 28 3.05 31.87 7.79
CA ALA A 28 1.64 32.18 7.55
C ALA A 28 1.40 32.50 6.08
N ALA A 29 0.15 32.36 5.64
CA ALA A 29 -0.24 32.70 4.28
C ALA A 29 0.01 34.19 4.00
N THR A 30 0.61 34.49 2.85
CA THR A 30 0.89 35.87 2.43
C THR A 30 1.04 35.94 0.91
N THR A 31 0.71 37.11 0.36
CA THR A 31 0.99 37.50 -1.03
C THR A 31 2.13 38.51 -1.12
N GLU A 32 2.70 38.90 0.02
CA GLU A 32 3.84 39.81 0.07
C GLU A 32 5.09 39.13 -0.50
N PRO A 33 5.94 39.86 -1.24
CA PRO A 33 7.17 39.32 -1.80
C PRO A 33 8.18 38.97 -0.69
N LEU A 34 9.12 38.06 -0.98
CA LEU A 34 10.35 37.94 -0.20
C LEU A 34 11.28 39.07 -0.61
N VAL A 35 11.56 39.96 0.33
CA VAL A 35 12.45 41.10 0.11
C VAL A 35 13.82 40.82 0.73
N LEU A 36 14.87 40.87 -0.09
CA LEU A 36 16.26 40.88 0.34
C LEU A 36 16.76 42.32 0.38
N GLU A 37 17.11 42.78 1.58
CA GLU A 37 17.74 44.08 1.78
C GLU A 37 19.21 43.91 2.17
N ILE A 38 20.10 44.74 1.60
CA ILE A 38 21.50 44.83 2.01
C ILE A 38 21.70 46.19 2.67
N TRP A 39 22.22 46.17 3.90
CA TRP A 39 22.48 47.37 4.70
C TRP A 39 23.98 47.54 4.92
N ARG A 40 24.48 48.78 4.83
CA ARG A 40 25.87 49.13 5.11
C ARG A 40 25.91 50.41 5.96
N LYS A 41 26.58 50.34 7.11
CA LYS A 41 26.73 51.48 8.05
C LYS A 41 25.40 52.15 8.44
N GLY A 42 24.34 51.35 8.59
CA GLY A 42 23.01 51.85 8.96
C GLY A 42 22.16 52.34 7.78
N GLU A 43 22.69 52.34 6.55
CA GLU A 43 21.94 52.73 5.35
C GLU A 43 21.62 51.51 4.48
N LYS A 44 20.39 51.45 3.95
CA LYS A 44 20.00 50.44 2.96
C LYS A 44 20.66 50.76 1.61
N VAL A 45 21.52 49.86 1.14
CA VAL A 45 22.29 50.02 -0.10
C VAL A 45 21.75 49.21 -1.28
N LEU A 46 20.95 48.16 -1.01
CA LEU A 46 20.28 47.38 -2.06
C LEU A 46 18.96 46.81 -1.52
N GLU A 47 17.97 46.73 -2.40
CA GLU A 47 16.75 45.96 -2.20
C GLU A 47 16.47 45.12 -3.45
N LYS A 48 16.07 43.86 -3.25
CA LYS A 48 15.58 42.96 -4.30
C LYS A 48 14.35 42.23 -3.79
N SER A 49 13.32 42.15 -4.63
CA SER A 49 12.05 41.50 -4.28
C SER A 49 11.83 40.29 -5.17
N LEU A 50 11.49 39.16 -4.56
CA LEU A 50 11.01 37.95 -5.21
C LEU A 50 9.50 37.86 -4.97
N PRO A 51 8.66 38.09 -6.01
CA PRO A 51 7.23 37.83 -5.90
C PRO A 51 7.01 36.36 -5.51
N LEU A 52 6.27 36.15 -4.44
CA LEU A 52 5.92 34.82 -3.98
C LEU A 52 4.55 34.83 -3.33
N ARG A 53 3.99 33.64 -3.22
CA ARG A 53 2.82 33.39 -2.39
C ARG A 53 3.14 32.27 -1.43
N VAL A 54 2.87 32.50 -0.15
CA VAL A 54 2.82 31.44 0.85
C VAL A 54 1.35 31.07 1.03
N ALA A 55 1.03 29.79 0.88
CA ALA A 55 -0.29 29.25 1.14
C ALA A 55 -0.16 27.93 1.93
N PRO A 56 -1.19 27.53 2.69
CA PRO A 56 -1.24 26.19 3.25
C PRO A 56 -1.09 25.14 2.15
N VAL A 57 -0.25 24.14 2.37
CA VAL A 57 0.06 23.08 1.38
C VAL A 57 -1.20 22.43 0.81
N GLU A 58 -2.23 22.25 1.63
CA GLU A 58 -3.48 21.63 1.19
C GLU A 58 -4.34 22.52 0.27
N GLN A 59 -3.96 23.78 0.06
CA GLN A 59 -4.53 24.64 -0.97
C GLN A 59 -3.78 24.54 -2.30
N MET A 60 -2.73 23.72 -2.39
CA MET A 60 -1.92 23.53 -3.60
C MET A 60 -2.28 22.25 -4.37
N TYR A 61 -3.20 21.44 -3.85
CA TYR A 61 -3.60 20.19 -4.49
C TYR A 61 -5.07 19.85 -4.27
N ARG A 62 -5.57 18.87 -5.03
CA ARG A 62 -6.96 18.39 -4.95
C ARG A 62 -7.10 17.21 -4.00
N TRP A 63 -8.22 17.15 -3.31
CA TRP A 63 -8.52 16.06 -2.39
C TRP A 63 -9.83 15.36 -2.76
N HIS A 64 -9.72 14.07 -3.06
CA HIS A 64 -10.86 13.18 -3.27
C HIS A 64 -11.09 12.34 -2.01
N ASN A 65 -12.27 12.45 -1.45
CA ASN A 65 -12.67 11.73 -0.26
C ASN A 65 -13.82 10.78 -0.60
N PHE A 66 -13.52 9.49 -0.55
CA PHE A 66 -14.42 8.38 -0.84
C PHE A 66 -14.90 7.66 0.42
N ARG A 67 -14.62 8.19 1.61
CA ARG A 67 -15.16 7.62 2.85
C ARG A 67 -16.68 7.70 2.83
N ALA A 68 -17.33 6.66 3.36
CA ALA A 68 -18.80 6.62 3.45
C ALA A 68 -19.37 7.77 4.30
N SER A 69 -18.66 8.14 5.37
CA SER A 69 -19.02 9.22 6.28
C SER A 69 -17.82 10.17 6.47
N PRO A 70 -17.56 11.08 5.53
CA PRO A 70 -16.41 11.99 5.60
C PRO A 70 -16.67 13.12 6.59
N SER A 71 -15.68 13.48 7.41
CA SER A 71 -15.73 14.69 8.24
C SER A 71 -15.30 15.94 7.46
N LEU A 72 -14.59 15.78 6.35
CA LEU A 72 -14.12 16.88 5.50
C LEU A 72 -14.61 16.73 4.05
N PRO A 73 -15.09 17.80 3.41
CA PRO A 73 -15.60 17.74 2.05
C PRO A 73 -14.46 17.51 1.05
N ASN A 74 -14.84 17.01 -0.12
CA ASN A 74 -13.96 16.96 -1.28
C ASN A 74 -13.42 18.37 -1.65
N ARG A 75 -12.19 18.44 -2.18
CA ARG A 75 -11.60 19.63 -2.80
C ARG A 75 -11.22 19.32 -4.24
N LEU A 76 -12.17 19.50 -5.16
CA LEU A 76 -12.02 19.03 -6.56
C LEU A 76 -11.66 20.15 -7.54
N TYR A 77 -12.00 21.38 -7.19
CA TYR A 77 -11.74 22.55 -8.02
C TYR A 77 -10.25 22.89 -8.07
N GLU A 78 -9.91 23.79 -8.99
CA GLU A 78 -8.55 24.32 -9.12
C GLU A 78 -8.02 24.81 -7.76
N PRO A 79 -6.85 24.31 -7.31
CA PRO A 79 -6.27 24.71 -6.04
C PRO A 79 -5.89 26.19 -6.07
N SER A 80 -6.37 26.96 -5.10
CA SER A 80 -6.11 28.40 -5.09
C SER A 80 -4.62 28.71 -4.87
N GLY A 81 -3.87 27.85 -4.19
CA GLY A 81 -2.46 28.03 -3.83
C GLY A 81 -1.45 27.57 -4.88
N LEU A 82 -1.89 26.89 -5.94
CA LEU A 82 -1.07 26.46 -7.07
C LEU A 82 -1.96 26.32 -8.31
N PRO A 83 -2.08 27.37 -9.14
CA PRO A 83 -2.96 27.37 -10.31
C PRO A 83 -2.56 26.30 -11.33
N ASP A 84 -3.56 25.69 -11.97
CA ASP A 84 -3.34 24.65 -12.99
C ASP A 84 -2.59 25.21 -14.21
N SER A 85 -2.75 26.50 -14.50
CA SER A 85 -2.04 27.17 -15.60
C SER A 85 -0.52 27.16 -15.47
N GLU A 86 0.01 26.88 -14.27
CA GLU A 86 1.45 26.73 -14.00
C GLU A 86 1.94 25.27 -14.16
N LEU A 87 1.02 24.32 -14.29
CA LEU A 87 1.26 22.88 -14.23
C LEU A 87 1.22 22.22 -15.61
N ALA A 88 1.89 21.08 -15.72
CA ALA A 88 1.87 20.24 -16.91
C ALA A 88 0.51 19.54 -17.08
N ASN A 89 0.20 19.08 -18.30
CA ASN A 89 -1.05 18.36 -18.56
C ASN A 89 -1.03 16.89 -18.11
N ILE A 90 -0.70 16.69 -16.83
CA ILE A 90 -0.52 15.39 -16.18
C ILE A 90 -1.27 15.44 -14.84
N ASP A 91 -2.13 14.46 -14.58
CA ASP A 91 -2.82 14.27 -13.31
C ASP A 91 -2.21 13.07 -12.57
N VAL A 92 -1.80 13.29 -11.33
CA VAL A 92 -1.19 12.26 -10.46
C VAL A 92 -2.08 12.03 -9.25
N PHE A 93 -2.60 10.81 -9.11
CA PHE A 93 -3.41 10.39 -7.97
C PHE A 93 -2.58 9.57 -6.99
N MET A 94 -2.72 9.83 -5.68
CA MET A 94 -2.05 9.04 -4.63
C MET A 94 -3.06 8.46 -3.65
N ALA A 95 -3.17 7.13 -3.60
CA ALA A 95 -3.98 6.39 -2.65
C ALA A 95 -3.13 5.84 -1.49
N HIS A 96 -3.47 6.23 -0.27
CA HIS A 96 -2.81 5.72 0.94
C HIS A 96 -3.14 4.24 1.23
N GLY A 97 -2.37 3.65 2.14
CA GLY A 97 -2.46 2.25 2.55
C GLY A 97 -3.49 1.95 3.64
N PHE A 98 -3.25 0.83 4.32
CA PHE A 98 -4.04 0.31 5.45
C PHE A 98 -3.87 1.15 6.71
N ARG A 99 -4.95 1.28 7.49
CA ARG A 99 -5.03 2.00 8.78
C ARG A 99 -4.54 3.44 8.70
N VAL A 100 -5.01 4.15 7.68
CA VAL A 100 -4.87 5.60 7.58
C VAL A 100 -6.25 6.22 7.77
N SER A 101 -6.40 6.97 8.86
CA SER A 101 -7.58 7.78 9.15
C SER A 101 -7.73 8.95 8.18
N GLU A 102 -8.92 9.56 8.15
CA GLU A 102 -9.17 10.74 7.32
C GLU A 102 -8.19 11.89 7.61
N ASN A 103 -7.82 12.08 8.88
CA ASN A 103 -6.85 13.12 9.25
C ASN A 103 -5.41 12.74 8.87
N GLU A 104 -5.01 11.49 9.07
CA GLU A 104 -3.67 11.03 8.63
C GLU A 104 -3.55 11.09 7.11
N ALA A 105 -4.63 10.82 6.37
CA ALA A 105 -4.63 10.90 4.91
C ALA A 105 -4.31 12.32 4.41
N ARG A 106 -4.66 13.37 5.19
CA ARG A 106 -4.22 14.75 4.89
C ARG A 106 -2.71 14.89 4.97
N ALA A 107 -2.09 14.31 6.00
CA ALA A 107 -0.64 14.30 6.15
C ALA A 107 0.03 13.53 5.00
N TRP A 108 -0.51 12.37 4.61
CA TRP A 108 -0.07 11.63 3.44
C TRP A 108 -0.13 12.48 2.17
N GLY A 109 -1.26 13.14 1.90
CA GLY A 109 -1.43 14.01 0.75
C GLY A 109 -0.42 15.17 0.74
N ALA A 110 -0.27 15.86 1.87
CA ALA A 110 0.64 16.98 2.01
C ALA A 110 2.12 16.56 1.84
N GLU A 111 2.53 15.43 2.42
CA GLU A 111 3.90 14.95 2.31
C GLU A 111 4.23 14.47 0.89
N PHE A 112 3.37 13.67 0.26
CA PHE A 112 3.59 13.24 -1.12
C PHE A 112 3.65 14.42 -2.07
N PHE A 113 2.72 15.37 -1.95
CA PHE A 113 2.74 16.58 -2.76
C PHE A 113 4.07 17.33 -2.59
N LYS A 114 4.49 17.63 -1.36
CA LYS A 114 5.73 18.37 -1.10
C LYS A 114 6.95 17.66 -1.67
N ARG A 115 7.04 16.34 -1.49
CA ARG A 115 8.20 15.55 -1.94
C ARG A 115 8.27 15.46 -3.46
N LEU A 116 7.13 15.27 -4.14
CA LEU A 116 7.08 15.32 -5.60
C LEU A 116 7.42 16.71 -6.13
N TRP A 117 6.89 17.75 -5.50
CA TRP A 117 7.16 19.15 -5.85
C TRP A 117 8.65 19.50 -5.68
N GLN A 118 9.27 19.08 -4.57
CA GLN A 118 10.70 19.28 -4.31
C GLN A 118 11.59 18.59 -5.34
N GLU A 119 11.11 17.49 -5.94
CA GLU A 119 11.79 16.79 -7.04
C GLU A 119 11.47 17.36 -8.44
N GLY A 120 10.71 18.46 -8.48
CA GLY A 120 10.40 19.21 -9.68
C GLY A 120 9.15 18.75 -10.42
N SER A 121 8.25 17.99 -9.77
CA SER A 121 6.96 17.65 -10.35
C SER A 121 6.13 18.91 -10.63
N ARG A 122 5.64 19.01 -11.85
CA ARG A 122 4.66 19.98 -12.34
C ARG A 122 3.30 19.32 -12.60
N ALA A 123 3.07 18.08 -12.15
CA ALA A 123 1.77 17.44 -12.32
C ALA A 123 0.72 18.02 -11.36
N ARG A 124 -0.56 17.99 -11.78
CA ARG A 124 -1.69 18.25 -10.89
C ARG A 124 -1.83 17.09 -9.92
N PHE A 125 -1.63 17.37 -8.63
CA PHE A 125 -1.69 16.34 -7.60
C PHE A 125 -3.09 16.15 -7.03
N HIS A 126 -3.47 14.88 -6.86
CA HIS A 126 -4.75 14.44 -6.32
C HIS A 126 -4.52 13.46 -5.17
N CYS A 127 -4.75 13.91 -3.94
CA CYS A 127 -4.79 13.03 -2.79
C CYS A 127 -6.10 12.23 -2.78
N VAL A 128 -6.01 10.93 -2.53
CA VAL A 128 -7.16 10.01 -2.46
C VAL A 128 -7.28 9.49 -1.04
N THR A 129 -8.45 9.70 -0.43
CA THR A 129 -8.81 9.21 0.90
C THR A 129 -9.98 8.26 0.82
N TRP A 130 -9.88 7.15 1.54
CA TRP A 130 -10.88 6.08 1.55
C TRP A 130 -10.92 5.38 2.91
N SER A 131 -11.92 4.51 3.12
CA SER A 131 -12.11 3.80 4.39
C SER A 131 -11.12 2.64 4.55
N SER A 132 -9.89 2.95 4.98
CA SER A 132 -8.80 1.98 5.12
C SER A 132 -8.48 1.59 6.57
N ASP A 133 -9.20 2.18 7.53
CA ASP A 133 -8.96 2.14 8.98
C ASP A 133 -10.17 1.57 9.75
N THR A 134 -10.98 0.73 9.11
CA THR A 134 -12.14 0.08 9.74
C THR A 134 -11.71 -1.14 10.55
N GLY A 135 -12.33 -1.35 11.72
CA GLY A 135 -12.05 -2.52 12.56
C GLY A 135 -10.75 -2.42 13.36
N PRO A 136 -10.42 -3.47 14.14
CA PRO A 136 -9.21 -3.50 14.95
C PRO A 136 -7.94 -3.66 14.08
N ALA A 137 -6.77 -3.36 14.66
CA ALA A 137 -5.47 -3.44 13.99
C ALA A 137 -5.15 -4.80 13.35
N ILE A 138 -5.75 -5.84 13.89
CA ILE A 138 -5.57 -7.25 13.54
C ILE A 138 -6.55 -7.71 12.45
N SER A 139 -7.48 -6.85 12.00
CA SER A 139 -8.46 -7.13 10.94
C SER A 139 -8.11 -6.38 9.66
N TYR A 140 -7.44 -7.09 8.76
CA TYR A 140 -6.99 -6.58 7.47
C TYR A 140 -8.09 -6.71 6.39
N GLU A 141 -8.85 -7.79 6.48
CA GLU A 141 -9.89 -8.23 5.55
C GLU A 141 -11.03 -7.22 5.37
N ASP A 142 -11.44 -6.53 6.44
CA ASP A 142 -12.48 -5.49 6.37
C ASP A 142 -12.06 -4.38 5.39
N ASN A 143 -10.78 -4.01 5.44
CA ASN A 143 -10.25 -2.92 4.62
C ASN A 143 -9.91 -3.39 3.21
N VAL A 144 -9.60 -4.67 3.00
CA VAL A 144 -9.57 -5.27 1.65
C VAL A 144 -10.97 -5.21 1.03
N ASN A 145 -12.03 -5.54 1.77
CA ASN A 145 -13.40 -5.42 1.28
C ASN A 145 -13.77 -3.96 0.98
N ASN A 146 -13.39 -3.00 1.84
CA ASN A 146 -13.59 -1.58 1.58
C ASN A 146 -12.85 -1.09 0.32
N ALA A 147 -11.67 -1.65 0.02
CA ALA A 147 -10.93 -1.33 -1.20
C ALA A 147 -11.76 -1.71 -2.44
N PHE A 148 -12.36 -2.90 -2.45
CA PHE A 148 -13.25 -3.33 -3.52
C PHE A 148 -14.52 -2.48 -3.61
N ALA A 149 -15.16 -2.17 -2.48
CA ALA A 149 -16.37 -1.35 -2.46
C ALA A 149 -16.11 0.08 -2.98
N THR A 150 -14.91 0.62 -2.74
CA THR A 150 -14.54 1.98 -3.16
C THR A 150 -14.11 2.05 -4.63
N ALA A 151 -13.59 0.96 -5.18
CA ALA A 151 -12.90 0.92 -6.47
C ALA A 151 -13.72 1.50 -7.65
N SER A 152 -15.01 1.21 -7.73
CA SER A 152 -15.89 1.71 -8.79
C SER A 152 -16.00 3.24 -8.80
N SER A 153 -16.23 3.83 -7.63
CA SER A 153 -16.32 5.29 -7.46
C SER A 153 -14.99 5.98 -7.72
N TYR A 154 -13.88 5.33 -7.36
CA TYR A 154 -12.54 5.84 -7.62
C TYR A 154 -12.23 5.85 -9.12
N ALA A 155 -12.51 4.75 -9.82
CA ALA A 155 -12.37 4.65 -11.28
C ALA A 155 -13.18 5.72 -12.00
N ALA A 156 -14.45 5.89 -11.63
CA ALA A 156 -15.33 6.90 -12.23
C ALA A 156 -14.78 8.32 -12.03
N ARG A 157 -14.25 8.64 -10.84
CA ARG A 157 -13.68 9.95 -10.53
C ARG A 157 -12.42 10.24 -11.34
N VAL A 158 -11.50 9.27 -11.41
CA VAL A 158 -10.26 9.41 -12.20
C VAL A 158 -10.57 9.58 -13.68
N ASN A 159 -11.50 8.77 -14.22
CA ASN A 159 -11.91 8.87 -15.62
C ASN A 159 -12.58 10.21 -15.94
N ALA A 160 -13.38 10.75 -15.01
CA ALA A 160 -13.98 12.08 -15.17
C ALA A 160 -12.92 13.20 -15.21
N VAL A 161 -11.91 13.15 -14.33
CA VAL A 161 -10.79 14.10 -14.35
C VAL A 161 -10.01 14.00 -15.66
N LYS A 162 -9.68 12.77 -16.09
CA LYS A 162 -9.00 12.54 -17.36
C LYS A 162 -9.77 13.11 -18.54
N ALA A 163 -11.08 12.88 -18.60
CA ALA A 163 -11.92 13.37 -19.68
C ALA A 163 -12.01 14.90 -19.69
N ALA A 164 -12.10 15.53 -18.52
CA ALA A 164 -12.14 16.98 -18.39
C ALA A 164 -10.82 17.65 -18.78
N ASN A 165 -9.69 17.09 -18.36
CA ASN A 165 -8.37 17.69 -18.56
C ASN A 165 -7.67 17.22 -19.85
N GLN A 166 -8.17 16.15 -20.48
CA GLN A 166 -7.52 15.45 -21.61
C GLN A 166 -6.05 15.14 -21.31
N SER A 167 -5.77 14.68 -20.09
CA SER A 167 -4.43 14.55 -19.54
C SER A 167 -3.89 13.13 -19.58
N GLN A 168 -2.57 13.02 -19.41
CA GLN A 168 -1.98 11.78 -18.94
C GLN A 168 -2.35 11.57 -17.47
N VAL A 169 -2.77 10.35 -17.12
CA VAL A 169 -3.08 9.98 -15.75
C VAL A 169 -2.04 9.00 -15.22
N ILE A 170 -1.49 9.33 -14.06
CA ILE A 170 -0.60 8.47 -13.29
C ILE A 170 -1.30 8.19 -11.96
N VAL A 171 -1.31 6.93 -11.56
CA VAL A 171 -1.80 6.54 -10.24
C VAL A 171 -0.65 5.96 -9.43
N MET A 172 -0.56 6.39 -8.19
CA MET A 172 0.39 5.90 -7.20
C MET A 172 -0.44 5.34 -6.05
N ALA A 173 0.00 4.22 -5.51
CA ALA A 173 -0.65 3.66 -4.36
C ALA A 173 0.36 3.01 -3.42
N HIS A 174 0.13 3.16 -2.13
CA HIS A 174 0.95 2.52 -1.10
C HIS A 174 0.21 1.36 -0.46
N SER A 175 0.90 0.25 -0.16
CA SER A 175 0.37 -0.83 0.67
C SER A 175 -0.98 -1.33 0.16
N LEU A 176 -2.01 -1.38 1.01
CA LEU A 176 -3.37 -1.80 0.64
C LEU A 176 -4.06 -0.86 -0.36
N GLY A 177 -3.61 0.38 -0.52
CA GLY A 177 -4.06 1.26 -1.60
C GLY A 177 -3.79 0.66 -2.98
N CYS A 178 -2.80 -0.25 -3.10
CA CYS A 178 -2.56 -1.00 -4.32
C CYS A 178 -3.73 -1.94 -4.65
N MET A 179 -4.40 -2.54 -3.66
CA MET A 179 -5.60 -3.34 -3.87
C MET A 179 -6.74 -2.49 -4.46
N LEU A 180 -6.99 -1.32 -3.85
CA LEU A 180 -7.99 -0.36 -4.32
C LEU A 180 -7.71 0.06 -5.78
N THR A 181 -6.48 0.47 -6.06
CA THR A 181 -6.07 0.93 -7.39
C THR A 181 -6.16 -0.17 -8.43
N SER A 182 -5.71 -1.38 -8.09
CA SER A 182 -5.76 -2.54 -8.99
C SER A 182 -7.20 -2.94 -9.32
N ALA A 183 -8.08 -2.99 -8.31
CA ALA A 183 -9.50 -3.24 -8.53
C ALA A 183 -10.16 -2.13 -9.35
N ALA A 184 -9.82 -0.86 -9.12
CA ALA A 184 -10.37 0.25 -9.90
C ALA A 184 -9.99 0.14 -11.39
N ILE A 185 -8.78 -0.32 -11.71
CA ILE A 185 -8.34 -0.52 -13.10
C ILE A 185 -8.95 -1.79 -13.69
N ALA A 186 -8.70 -2.93 -13.07
CA ALA A 186 -9.04 -4.23 -13.63
C ALA A 186 -10.56 -4.52 -13.62
N ASP A 187 -11.26 -4.18 -12.53
CA ASP A 187 -12.67 -4.52 -12.35
C ASP A 187 -13.60 -3.40 -12.83
N HIS A 188 -13.12 -2.15 -12.90
CA HIS A 188 -13.95 -0.96 -13.17
C HIS A 188 -13.44 -0.04 -14.29
N GLY A 189 -12.38 -0.42 -15.01
CA GLY A 189 -11.93 0.28 -16.22
C GLY A 189 -11.36 1.68 -15.95
N MET A 190 -10.72 1.90 -14.80
CA MET A 190 -9.98 3.14 -14.55
C MET A 190 -8.86 3.32 -15.58
N GLN A 191 -8.84 4.47 -16.25
CA GLN A 191 -7.97 4.79 -17.38
C GLN A 191 -6.65 5.43 -16.94
N ALA A 192 -5.85 4.70 -16.17
CA ALA A 192 -4.48 5.10 -15.82
C ALA A 192 -3.49 4.73 -16.94
N GLY A 193 -2.55 5.63 -17.26
CA GLY A 193 -1.45 5.34 -18.19
C GLY A 193 -0.27 4.64 -17.51
N LYS A 194 0.03 5.02 -16.27
CA LYS A 194 1.09 4.43 -15.43
C LYS A 194 0.56 4.16 -14.03
N PHE A 195 0.94 3.03 -13.44
CA PHE A 195 0.64 2.68 -12.05
C PHE A 195 1.95 2.43 -11.28
N PHE A 196 2.20 3.23 -10.25
CA PHE A 196 3.29 3.03 -9.29
C PHE A 196 2.77 2.34 -8.03
N ALA A 197 3.04 1.05 -7.89
CA ALA A 197 2.77 0.29 -6.68
C ALA A 197 3.95 0.44 -5.71
N LEU A 198 3.71 1.06 -4.55
CA LEU A 198 4.72 1.36 -3.53
C LEU A 198 4.51 0.42 -2.35
N ASN A 199 5.43 -0.52 -2.12
CA ASN A 199 5.31 -1.53 -1.05
C ASN A 199 3.92 -2.19 -1.04
N GLY A 200 3.47 -2.72 -2.19
CA GLY A 200 2.08 -3.13 -2.38
C GLY A 200 1.67 -4.36 -1.56
N ALA A 201 0.58 -4.23 -0.79
CA ALA A 201 0.01 -5.30 0.02
C ALA A 201 -1.06 -6.05 -0.80
N VAL A 202 -0.63 -6.74 -1.85
CA VAL A 202 -1.49 -7.53 -2.76
C VAL A 202 -0.71 -8.79 -3.13
N PRO A 203 -1.32 -9.99 -3.15
CA PRO A 203 -0.60 -11.21 -3.54
C PRO A 203 -0.13 -11.11 -4.99
N ALA A 204 1.11 -11.54 -5.25
CA ALA A 204 1.74 -11.44 -6.57
C ALA A 204 0.97 -12.22 -7.64
N GLU A 205 0.33 -13.34 -7.28
CA GLU A 205 -0.52 -14.14 -8.17
C GLU A 205 -1.71 -13.38 -8.76
N ALA A 206 -2.09 -12.24 -8.16
CA ALA A 206 -3.10 -11.38 -8.72
C ALA A 206 -2.66 -10.72 -10.02
N PHE A 207 -1.37 -10.46 -10.18
CA PHE A 207 -0.80 -9.86 -11.39
C PHE A 207 -0.15 -10.92 -12.28
N ASP A 208 0.53 -11.88 -11.67
CA ASP A 208 1.29 -12.91 -12.37
C ASP A 208 1.03 -14.30 -11.78
N ALA A 209 0.22 -15.09 -12.48
CA ALA A 209 -0.12 -16.44 -12.04
C ALA A 209 1.09 -17.41 -11.95
N ALA A 210 2.25 -17.07 -12.55
CA ALA A 210 3.47 -17.86 -12.39
C ALA A 210 4.08 -17.75 -10.97
N MET A 211 3.65 -16.76 -10.18
CA MET A 211 4.13 -16.54 -8.81
C MET A 211 3.51 -17.49 -7.77
N ILE A 212 2.56 -18.32 -8.18
CA ILE A 212 1.82 -19.23 -7.31
C ILE A 212 2.72 -20.36 -6.82
N ASP A 213 2.72 -20.59 -5.51
CA ASP A 213 3.36 -21.74 -4.88
C ASP A 213 2.31 -22.75 -4.38
N GLU A 214 2.26 -23.89 -5.05
CA GLU A 214 1.39 -25.02 -4.69
C GLU A 214 2.15 -26.21 -4.09
N ARG A 215 3.41 -26.00 -3.69
CA ARG A 215 4.15 -27.04 -2.97
C ARG A 215 3.43 -27.37 -1.67
N THR A 216 3.33 -28.66 -1.38
CA THR A 216 2.58 -29.19 -0.22
C THR A 216 3.47 -29.40 1.01
N ASN A 217 4.65 -28.77 1.06
CA ASN A 217 5.66 -28.98 2.08
C ASN A 217 6.13 -27.64 2.68
N ALA A 218 7.05 -27.71 3.64
CA ALA A 218 7.52 -26.54 4.39
C ALA A 218 8.26 -25.47 3.56
N LEU A 219 8.59 -25.75 2.29
CA LEU A 219 9.15 -24.74 1.39
C LEU A 219 8.12 -23.70 0.96
N ASN A 220 6.82 -24.06 0.97
CA ASN A 220 5.74 -23.10 0.80
C ASN A 220 5.49 -22.39 2.13
N ARG A 221 5.88 -21.11 2.21
CA ARG A 221 5.79 -20.32 3.45
C ARG A 221 4.39 -19.80 3.74
N LEU A 222 3.50 -19.80 2.75
CA LEU A 222 2.11 -19.39 2.91
C LEU A 222 1.17 -20.57 3.17
N LEU A 223 1.68 -21.80 3.06
CA LEU A 223 0.97 -23.01 3.46
C LEU A 223 1.02 -23.16 4.99
N HIS A 224 -0.15 -23.12 5.63
CA HIS A 224 -0.26 -23.37 7.07
C HIS A 224 0.32 -24.76 7.43
N PRO A 225 1.12 -24.91 8.50
CA PRO A 225 1.81 -26.17 8.83
C PRO A 225 0.90 -27.41 8.86
N ASP A 226 -0.31 -27.29 9.39
CA ASP A 226 -1.29 -28.38 9.45
C ASP A 226 -1.73 -28.91 8.07
N TRP A 227 -1.62 -28.09 7.01
CA TRP A 227 -1.99 -28.46 5.65
C TRP A 227 -0.84 -29.10 4.85
N ARG A 228 0.33 -29.30 5.45
CA ARG A 228 1.44 -30.00 4.80
C ARG A 228 1.08 -31.44 4.46
N GLY A 229 1.27 -31.80 3.19
CA GLY A 229 0.94 -33.12 2.65
C GLY A 229 -0.50 -33.24 2.12
N TYR A 230 -1.37 -32.25 2.35
CA TYR A 230 -2.64 -32.16 1.63
C TYR A 230 -2.37 -31.65 0.21
N LYS A 231 -2.90 -32.32 -0.81
CA LYS A 231 -2.75 -31.96 -2.22
C LYS A 231 -3.38 -30.59 -2.48
N ALA A 232 -2.75 -29.78 -3.32
CA ALA A 232 -3.21 -28.42 -3.63
C ALA A 232 -4.70 -28.31 -3.98
N ARG A 233 -5.25 -29.29 -4.70
CA ARG A 233 -6.68 -29.34 -5.08
C ARG A 233 -7.67 -29.36 -3.90
N THR A 234 -7.24 -29.70 -2.69
CA THR A 234 -8.11 -29.74 -1.51
C THR A 234 -8.16 -28.41 -0.76
N TRP A 235 -7.36 -27.41 -1.16
CA TRP A 235 -7.26 -26.11 -0.49
C TRP A 235 -8.37 -25.18 -0.97
N SER A 236 -8.86 -24.30 -0.09
CA SER A 236 -9.89 -23.32 -0.49
C SER A 236 -9.41 -22.39 -1.62
N ALA A 237 -8.12 -22.03 -1.62
CA ALA A 237 -7.48 -21.25 -2.68
C ALA A 237 -7.49 -21.92 -4.08
N ASN A 238 -7.72 -23.24 -4.13
CA ASN A 238 -7.77 -24.02 -5.37
C ASN A 238 -9.16 -24.55 -5.70
N TRP A 239 -10.11 -24.42 -4.80
CA TRP A 239 -11.45 -24.98 -4.95
C TRP A 239 -12.19 -24.46 -6.17
N HIS A 240 -11.93 -23.21 -6.56
CA HIS A 240 -12.47 -22.59 -7.78
C HIS A 240 -12.20 -23.43 -9.06
N ARG A 241 -11.10 -24.19 -9.11
CA ARG A 241 -10.72 -25.00 -10.29
C ARG A 241 -11.72 -26.10 -10.59
N LEU A 242 -12.44 -26.57 -9.56
CA LEU A 242 -13.46 -27.61 -9.70
C LEU A 242 -14.68 -27.13 -10.50
N PHE A 243 -14.81 -25.82 -10.71
CA PHE A 243 -15.90 -25.18 -11.44
C PHE A 243 -15.43 -24.47 -12.71
N ALA A 244 -14.16 -24.65 -13.11
CA ALA A 244 -13.54 -23.87 -14.18
C ALA A 244 -13.91 -24.35 -15.60
N ASP A 245 -14.48 -25.55 -15.75
CA ASP A 245 -14.95 -26.03 -17.05
C ASP A 245 -16.30 -25.39 -17.41
N PRO A 246 -16.36 -24.46 -18.38
CA PRO A 246 -17.59 -23.77 -18.74
C PRO A 246 -18.62 -24.68 -19.42
N ALA A 247 -18.21 -25.84 -19.95
CA ALA A 247 -19.15 -26.81 -20.54
C ALA A 247 -19.91 -27.57 -19.44
N ALA A 248 -19.24 -27.87 -18.32
CA ALA A 248 -19.84 -28.54 -17.17
C ALA A 248 -20.54 -27.57 -16.20
N PHE A 249 -19.99 -26.36 -16.04
CA PHE A 249 -20.43 -25.36 -15.07
C PHE A 249 -20.60 -23.98 -15.73
N PRO A 250 -21.59 -23.82 -16.63
CA PRO A 250 -21.83 -22.54 -17.28
C PRO A 250 -22.18 -21.47 -16.24
N ASP A 251 -21.52 -20.31 -16.35
CA ASP A 251 -21.74 -19.13 -15.51
C ASP A 251 -21.61 -19.35 -13.99
N ASP A 252 -20.81 -20.33 -13.56
CA ASP A 252 -20.59 -20.61 -12.13
C ASP A 252 -19.62 -19.60 -11.48
N ASP A 253 -20.14 -18.76 -10.58
CA ASP A 253 -19.35 -17.74 -9.90
C ASP A 253 -18.25 -18.32 -9.01
N ARG A 254 -18.35 -19.58 -8.58
CA ARG A 254 -17.31 -20.23 -7.76
C ARG A 254 -15.99 -20.36 -8.50
N ALA A 255 -16.02 -20.42 -9.83
CA ALA A 255 -14.81 -20.41 -10.66
C ALA A 255 -13.99 -19.11 -10.49
N ARG A 256 -14.63 -18.02 -10.03
CA ARG A 256 -14.04 -16.68 -9.83
C ARG A 256 -13.53 -16.45 -8.40
N LEU A 257 -13.66 -17.42 -7.50
CA LEU A 257 -13.18 -17.34 -6.11
C LEU A 257 -11.67 -17.61 -6.00
N ASN A 258 -10.86 -16.82 -6.70
CA ASN A 258 -9.42 -16.90 -6.66
C ASN A 258 -8.74 -15.55 -6.93
N TRP A 259 -7.47 -15.44 -6.56
CA TRP A 259 -6.66 -14.28 -6.87
C TRP A 259 -6.00 -14.35 -8.25
N ARG A 260 -5.87 -15.55 -8.85
CA ARG A 260 -5.04 -15.81 -10.03
C ARG A 260 -5.37 -14.88 -11.20
N GLY A 261 -4.42 -14.03 -11.58
CA GLY A 261 -4.54 -13.11 -12.70
C GLY A 261 -5.67 -12.10 -12.59
N ARG A 262 -6.28 -11.92 -11.42
CA ARG A 262 -7.41 -10.99 -11.22
C ARG A 262 -7.07 -9.56 -11.65
N PHE A 263 -5.83 -9.17 -11.44
CA PHE A 263 -5.27 -7.85 -11.73
C PHE A 263 -4.23 -7.88 -12.85
N ALA A 264 -4.23 -8.91 -13.69
CA ALA A 264 -3.29 -9.03 -14.82
C ALA A 264 -3.33 -7.81 -15.76
N ASN A 265 -4.46 -7.08 -15.81
CA ASN A 265 -4.65 -5.89 -16.63
C ASN A 265 -4.54 -4.56 -15.85
N ALA A 266 -3.92 -4.54 -14.66
CA ALA A 266 -3.96 -3.41 -13.73
C ALA A 266 -3.19 -2.13 -14.13
N ALA A 267 -2.68 -2.00 -15.35
CA ALA A 267 -2.35 -0.76 -16.08
C ALA A 267 -1.60 -1.15 -17.36
N PRO A 268 -1.50 -0.26 -18.38
CA PRO A 268 -0.59 -0.48 -19.49
C PRO A 268 0.89 -0.58 -19.05
N VAL A 269 1.28 0.18 -18.02
CA VAL A 269 2.62 0.15 -17.44
C VAL A 269 2.53 0.13 -15.91
N LEU A 270 2.93 -1.00 -15.31
CA LEU A 270 3.03 -1.19 -13.87
C LEU A 270 4.51 -1.12 -13.42
N TYR A 271 4.77 -0.22 -12.47
CA TYR A 271 6.02 -0.10 -11.76
C TYR A 271 5.86 -0.62 -10.33
N ASN A 272 6.58 -1.68 -10.00
CA ASN A 272 6.57 -2.28 -8.68
C ASN A 272 7.80 -1.81 -7.88
N PHE A 273 7.59 -0.92 -6.93
CA PHE A 273 8.60 -0.51 -5.96
C PHE A 273 8.43 -1.35 -4.70
N TRP A 274 9.37 -2.25 -4.45
CA TRP A 274 9.25 -3.27 -3.41
C TRP A 274 10.48 -3.27 -2.51
N SER A 275 10.37 -3.94 -1.36
CA SER A 275 11.47 -4.06 -0.41
C SER A 275 11.42 -5.40 0.32
N SER A 276 12.50 -6.18 0.23
CA SER A 276 12.71 -7.33 1.13
C SER A 276 12.95 -6.93 2.59
N GLY A 277 13.27 -5.65 2.83
CA GLY A 277 13.43 -5.05 4.15
C GLY A 277 12.11 -4.70 4.85
N ASP A 278 10.99 -4.68 4.13
CA ASP A 278 9.67 -4.29 4.60
C ASP A 278 9.16 -5.25 5.69
N GLU A 279 9.08 -4.77 6.93
CA GLU A 279 8.68 -5.54 8.10
C GLU A 279 7.22 -6.03 8.03
N VAL A 280 6.34 -5.23 7.43
CA VAL A 280 4.89 -5.50 7.36
C VAL A 280 4.62 -6.63 6.36
N LEU A 281 5.34 -6.59 5.24
CA LEU A 281 5.20 -7.53 4.11
C LEU A 281 6.21 -8.67 4.15
N GLU A 282 7.10 -8.69 5.15
CA GLU A 282 8.11 -9.73 5.31
C GLU A 282 7.46 -11.11 5.41
N ILE A 283 8.09 -12.11 4.78
CA ILE A 283 7.74 -13.52 4.91
C ILE A 283 8.79 -14.21 5.77
N ALA A 284 8.35 -14.84 6.86
CA ALA A 284 9.25 -15.50 7.78
C ALA A 284 9.92 -16.74 7.16
N ALA A 285 11.21 -16.92 7.46
CA ALA A 285 11.99 -18.08 7.02
C ALA A 285 11.68 -19.38 7.78
N THR A 286 10.86 -19.30 8.83
CA THR A 286 10.43 -20.42 9.67
C THR A 286 8.92 -20.35 9.91
N ASP A 287 8.37 -21.40 10.51
CA ASP A 287 6.96 -21.41 10.90
C ASP A 287 6.70 -20.32 11.94
N ILE A 288 5.59 -19.61 11.76
CA ILE A 288 5.16 -18.51 12.63
C ILE A 288 3.84 -18.84 13.32
N ASN A 289 3.63 -18.22 14.47
CA ASN A 289 2.37 -18.23 15.20
C ASN A 289 1.82 -16.79 15.34
N LEU A 290 0.67 -16.62 15.98
CA LEU A 290 0.03 -15.31 16.14
C LEU A 290 0.89 -14.28 16.89
N GLY A 291 1.81 -14.74 17.76
CA GLY A 291 2.75 -13.90 18.51
C GLY A 291 4.07 -13.63 17.78
N SER A 292 4.31 -14.21 16.60
CA SER A 292 5.52 -13.95 15.83
C SER A 292 5.57 -12.49 15.35
N GLY A 293 6.76 -11.88 15.46
CA GLY A 293 6.99 -10.48 15.10
C GLY A 293 6.40 -9.47 16.08
N VAL A 294 6.04 -9.90 17.30
CA VAL A 294 5.67 -8.99 18.40
C VAL A 294 6.93 -8.64 19.19
N GLU A 295 7.23 -7.36 19.24
CA GLU A 295 8.38 -6.77 19.92
C GLU A 295 7.89 -5.83 21.03
N PHE A 296 8.59 -5.83 22.16
CA PHE A 296 8.28 -5.02 23.33
C PHE A 296 9.42 -4.01 23.54
N GLU A 297 9.11 -2.74 23.42
CA GLU A 297 10.06 -1.65 23.62
C GLU A 297 9.81 -0.98 24.96
N TRP A 298 10.86 -0.87 25.77
CA TRP A 298 10.79 -0.20 27.06
C TRP A 298 10.93 1.31 26.86
N GLU A 299 9.88 2.05 27.19
CA GLU A 299 9.84 3.50 27.11
C GLU A 299 9.93 4.15 28.50
N TRP A 300 10.45 5.38 28.54
CA TRP A 300 10.44 6.22 29.74
C TRP A 300 9.09 6.93 29.97
N THR A 301 8.06 6.57 29.20
CA THR A 301 6.69 7.12 29.25
C THR A 301 5.76 6.16 30.02
N TRP A 302 4.50 6.55 30.29
CA TRP A 302 3.51 5.65 30.91
C TRP A 302 2.38 5.33 29.92
N PRO A 303 2.13 4.06 29.56
CA PRO A 303 2.79 2.84 30.07
C PRO A 303 4.25 2.70 29.60
N PRO A 304 5.17 2.12 30.41
CA PRO A 304 6.60 2.06 30.12
C PRO A 304 6.98 0.99 29.09
N VAL A 305 6.00 0.50 28.34
CA VAL A 305 6.18 -0.50 27.31
C VAL A 305 5.29 -0.15 26.13
N SER A 306 5.88 0.02 24.95
CA SER A 306 5.16 -0.02 23.69
C SER A 306 5.30 -1.39 23.05
N VAL A 307 4.25 -1.81 22.34
CA VAL A 307 4.19 -3.10 21.66
C VAL A 307 4.15 -2.82 20.17
N ASP A 308 5.18 -3.28 19.45
CA ASP A 308 5.17 -3.30 17.99
C ASP A 308 4.83 -4.72 17.50
N ALA A 309 3.74 -4.84 16.75
CA ALA A 309 3.29 -6.12 16.18
C ALA A 309 3.22 -6.07 14.64
N ARG A 310 3.87 -5.07 14.02
CA ARG A 310 3.84 -4.84 12.56
C ARG A 310 4.58 -5.91 11.80
N ARG A 311 5.63 -6.48 12.37
CA ARG A 311 6.47 -7.45 11.67
C ARG A 311 5.69 -8.74 11.35
N TYR A 312 5.82 -9.22 10.12
CA TYR A 312 5.11 -10.38 9.57
C TYR A 312 3.59 -10.25 9.56
N VAL A 313 3.02 -9.05 9.73
CA VAL A 313 1.56 -8.92 9.88
C VAL A 313 0.83 -9.40 8.64
N TRP A 314 1.31 -9.10 7.43
CA TRP A 314 0.69 -9.59 6.19
C TRP A 314 0.82 -11.12 6.07
N HIS A 315 1.98 -11.68 6.42
CA HIS A 315 2.19 -13.13 6.44
C HIS A 315 1.22 -13.82 7.40
N LYS A 316 0.99 -13.25 8.60
CA LYS A 316 -0.02 -13.76 9.54
C LYS A 316 -1.42 -13.74 8.92
N GLN A 317 -1.82 -12.62 8.29
CA GLN A 317 -3.13 -12.49 7.63
C GLN A 317 -3.37 -13.58 6.57
N ALA A 318 -2.36 -13.89 5.75
CA ALA A 318 -2.45 -14.94 4.75
C ALA A 318 -2.48 -16.35 5.37
N LEU A 319 -1.62 -16.60 6.36
CA LEU A 319 -1.42 -17.92 6.97
C LEU A 319 -2.57 -18.35 7.90
N PHE A 320 -3.21 -17.40 8.59
CA PHE A 320 -4.28 -17.68 9.56
C PHE A 320 -5.69 -17.41 9.03
N LYS A 321 -5.83 -17.11 7.74
CA LYS A 321 -7.13 -17.02 7.07
C LYS A 321 -7.94 -18.31 7.29
N GLY A 322 -9.16 -18.17 7.81
CA GLY A 322 -10.04 -19.28 8.19
C GLY A 322 -9.70 -20.01 9.49
N ARG A 323 -8.68 -19.61 10.24
CA ARG A 323 -8.22 -20.30 11.47
C ARG A 323 -8.25 -19.47 12.74
N SER A 324 -8.36 -18.17 12.64
CA SER A 324 -8.20 -17.27 13.79
C SER A 324 -9.02 -16.01 13.57
N TRP A 325 -9.66 -15.51 14.63
CA TRP A 325 -10.28 -14.19 14.59
C TRP A 325 -9.25 -13.04 14.67
N ALA A 326 -8.01 -13.35 15.08
CA ALA A 326 -6.90 -12.41 15.12
C ALA A 326 -5.91 -12.70 14.00
N TYR A 327 -5.57 -11.68 13.21
CA TYR A 327 -4.70 -11.78 12.04
C TYR A 327 -5.17 -12.84 11.02
N GLY A 328 -6.48 -13.02 10.89
CA GLY A 328 -7.10 -14.04 10.06
C GLY A 328 -8.60 -13.88 10.05
N THR A 329 -9.33 -14.94 9.72
CA THR A 329 -10.79 -14.94 9.79
C THR A 329 -11.32 -16.28 10.31
N THR A 330 -12.63 -16.34 10.55
CA THR A 330 -13.37 -17.58 10.80
C THR A 330 -14.07 -18.12 9.54
N TRP A 331 -13.72 -17.61 8.36
CA TRP A 331 -14.31 -18.04 7.08
C TRP A 331 -13.63 -19.33 6.59
N ALA A 332 -13.84 -19.70 5.34
CA ALA A 332 -13.00 -20.66 4.63
C ALA A 332 -11.51 -20.25 4.71
N GLY A 333 -10.62 -21.07 4.16
CA GLY A 333 -9.19 -20.82 4.22
C GLY A 333 -8.45 -22.06 4.64
N TRP A 334 -7.56 -21.89 5.61
CA TRP A 334 -6.82 -22.99 6.22
C TRP A 334 -7.57 -23.61 7.42
N GLY A 335 -8.79 -23.17 7.72
CA GLY A 335 -9.65 -23.83 8.69
C GLY A 335 -10.19 -25.12 8.12
N PHE A 336 -10.00 -26.24 8.84
CA PHE A 336 -10.74 -27.47 8.53
C PHE A 336 -12.22 -27.29 8.85
N TRP A 337 -13.06 -28.17 8.31
CA TRP A 337 -14.51 -28.19 8.49
C TRP A 337 -15.00 -28.13 9.96
N GLU A 338 -14.14 -28.40 10.96
CA GLU A 338 -14.46 -28.26 12.39
C GLU A 338 -13.85 -27.00 13.02
N TRP A 339 -14.67 -25.97 13.29
CA TRP A 339 -14.37 -24.89 14.25
C TRP A 339 -15.60 -24.35 15.02
N ALA A 340 -16.75 -25.01 14.92
CA ALA A 340 -17.83 -24.88 15.90
C ALA A 340 -17.85 -26.17 16.72
N LEU A 341 -18.08 -26.06 18.03
CA LEU A 341 -18.24 -27.11 19.03
C LEU A 341 -18.64 -28.51 18.48
N PRO A 342 -18.08 -29.60 19.03
CA PRO A 342 -18.08 -30.91 18.40
C PRO A 342 -19.52 -31.37 18.26
N LEU A 343 -19.97 -31.72 17.05
CA LEU A 343 -21.07 -32.69 16.86
C LEU A 343 -21.44 -33.00 15.39
N VAL A 344 -20.89 -32.34 14.35
CA VAL A 344 -21.40 -32.58 12.97
C VAL A 344 -20.38 -32.48 11.82
N GLY A 345 -19.08 -32.37 12.09
CA GLY A 345 -18.05 -32.24 11.03
C GLY A 345 -17.17 -33.48 10.86
N LYS A 346 -16.63 -33.69 9.65
CA LYS A 346 -15.57 -34.68 9.39
C LYS A 346 -14.25 -33.96 9.16
N VAL A 347 -13.24 -34.22 9.99
CA VAL A 347 -11.85 -33.83 9.70
C VAL A 347 -11.20 -34.95 8.90
N TYR A 348 -10.92 -34.67 7.63
CA TYR A 348 -10.21 -35.61 6.77
C TYR A 348 -8.74 -35.68 7.16
N SER A 349 -8.22 -36.90 7.36
CA SER A 349 -6.78 -37.13 7.34
C SER A 349 -6.20 -36.78 5.96
N LYS A 350 -4.87 -36.64 5.88
CA LYS A 350 -4.17 -36.33 4.62
C LYS A 350 -4.50 -37.36 3.54
N ASP A 351 -4.46 -38.64 3.88
CA ASP A 351 -4.68 -39.73 2.92
C ASP A 351 -6.14 -39.75 2.45
N GLU A 352 -7.10 -39.57 3.37
CA GLU A 352 -8.52 -39.48 3.03
C GLU A 352 -8.81 -38.28 2.13
N ALA A 353 -8.39 -37.08 2.52
CA ALA A 353 -8.57 -35.86 1.73
C ALA A 353 -7.94 -35.99 0.33
N ASN A 354 -6.76 -36.58 0.26
CA ASN A 354 -6.03 -36.75 -0.99
C ASN A 354 -6.64 -37.81 -1.92
N ALA A 355 -7.48 -38.70 -1.40
CA ALA A 355 -8.19 -39.75 -2.12
C ALA A 355 -9.57 -39.33 -2.64
N LEU A 356 -10.17 -38.26 -2.09
CA LEU A 356 -11.48 -37.75 -2.53
C LEU A 356 -11.51 -37.45 -4.04
N THR A 357 -12.61 -37.72 -4.71
CA THR A 357 -12.86 -37.29 -6.08
C THR A 357 -13.17 -35.80 -6.15
N ASP A 358 -13.13 -35.23 -7.36
CA ASP A 358 -13.48 -33.82 -7.55
C ASP A 358 -14.99 -33.57 -7.28
N ASP A 359 -15.85 -34.57 -7.52
CA ASP A 359 -17.28 -34.52 -7.18
C ASP A 359 -17.49 -34.46 -5.67
N GLU A 360 -16.76 -35.29 -4.91
CA GLU A 360 -16.78 -35.26 -3.45
C GLU A 360 -16.25 -33.92 -2.90
N LEU A 361 -15.15 -33.39 -3.45
CA LEU A 361 -14.61 -32.09 -3.03
C LEU A 361 -15.52 -30.90 -3.35
N ARG A 362 -16.35 -30.99 -4.40
CA ARG A 362 -17.37 -29.98 -4.71
C ARG A 362 -18.52 -30.02 -3.71
N ALA A 363 -18.94 -31.22 -3.30
CA ALA A 363 -20.06 -31.42 -2.39
C ALA A 363 -19.68 -31.18 -0.93
N GLU A 364 -18.52 -31.67 -0.50
CA GLU A 364 -18.04 -31.63 0.89
C GLU A 364 -16.53 -31.32 0.90
N PRO A 365 -16.13 -30.04 0.82
CA PRO A 365 -14.72 -29.66 0.85
C PRO A 365 -14.08 -29.95 2.20
N VAL A 366 -12.74 -30.06 2.20
CA VAL A 366 -11.95 -30.33 3.42
C VAL A 366 -11.86 -29.11 4.34
N PHE A 367 -11.95 -27.90 3.77
CA PHE A 367 -11.90 -26.64 4.50
C PHE A 367 -13.30 -26.22 4.97
N ARG A 368 -13.34 -25.28 5.91
CA ARG A 368 -14.57 -24.78 6.54
C ARG A 368 -15.62 -24.26 5.55
N HIS A 369 -16.87 -24.69 5.72
CA HIS A 369 -18.07 -24.07 5.11
C HIS A 369 -18.39 -22.75 5.77
N ASN A 370 -17.73 -21.68 5.36
CA ASN A 370 -18.14 -20.36 5.80
C ASN A 370 -17.61 -19.30 4.83
N PRO A 371 -18.46 -18.45 4.26
CA PRO A 371 -19.91 -18.40 4.43
C PRO A 371 -20.62 -19.39 3.48
N ASP A 372 -21.91 -19.68 3.71
CA ASP A 372 -22.67 -20.62 2.87
C ASP A 372 -22.75 -20.14 1.41
N GLU A 373 -22.73 -18.83 1.19
CA GLU A 373 -22.72 -18.19 -0.12
C GLU A 373 -21.50 -18.56 -0.97
N MET A 374 -20.39 -19.01 -0.35
CA MET A 374 -19.25 -19.53 -1.12
C MET A 374 -19.62 -20.78 -1.92
N PHE A 375 -20.69 -21.48 -1.54
CA PHE A 375 -21.06 -22.79 -2.08
C PHE A 375 -22.22 -22.75 -3.05
N THR A 376 -22.75 -21.56 -3.34
CA THR A 376 -23.76 -21.34 -4.37
C THR A 376 -23.10 -21.04 -5.71
N SER A 377 -23.73 -21.46 -6.82
CA SER A 377 -23.22 -21.19 -8.17
C SER A 377 -23.41 -19.73 -8.62
N ASN A 378 -24.27 -18.97 -7.92
CA ASN A 378 -24.49 -17.55 -8.14
C ASN A 378 -24.04 -16.80 -6.89
N ILE A 379 -23.02 -15.96 -7.02
CA ILE A 379 -22.41 -15.21 -5.93
C ILE A 379 -22.35 -13.74 -6.36
N VAL A 380 -23.13 -12.90 -5.68
CA VAL A 380 -23.12 -11.47 -5.93
C VAL A 380 -21.71 -10.90 -5.74
N VAL A 381 -21.34 -9.92 -6.57
CA VAL A 381 -19.96 -9.39 -6.64
C VAL A 381 -19.44 -8.91 -5.28
N GLU A 382 -20.28 -8.26 -4.48
CA GLU A 382 -19.93 -7.81 -3.13
C GLU A 382 -19.55 -8.99 -2.22
N MET A 383 -20.39 -10.04 -2.20
CA MET A 383 -20.10 -11.25 -1.43
C MET A 383 -18.84 -11.95 -1.95
N ARG A 384 -18.66 -12.03 -3.27
CA ARG A 384 -17.46 -12.61 -3.88
C ARG A 384 -16.19 -11.87 -3.42
N ASN A 385 -16.21 -10.55 -3.41
CA ASN A 385 -15.11 -9.72 -2.92
C ASN A 385 -14.81 -9.93 -1.43
N ASN A 386 -15.87 -10.08 -0.63
CA ASN A 386 -15.75 -10.37 0.79
C ASN A 386 -15.16 -11.77 1.04
N ILE A 387 -15.59 -12.78 0.26
CA ILE A 387 -15.02 -14.14 0.30
C ILE A 387 -13.54 -14.13 -0.10
N LEU A 388 -13.14 -13.34 -1.11
CA LEU A 388 -11.74 -13.21 -1.48
C LEU A 388 -10.89 -12.58 -0.38
N ALA A 389 -11.40 -11.51 0.24
CA ALA A 389 -10.75 -10.87 1.39
C ALA A 389 -10.58 -11.83 2.57
N ARG A 390 -11.63 -12.57 2.91
CA ARG A 390 -11.73 -13.32 4.17
C ARG A 390 -11.49 -14.81 4.10
N GLY A 391 -11.80 -15.47 3.00
CA GLY A 391 -11.89 -16.93 2.91
C GLY A 391 -10.94 -17.60 1.93
N ILE A 392 -10.30 -16.83 1.04
CA ILE A 392 -9.37 -17.34 0.02
C ILE A 392 -7.93 -16.96 0.39
N PRO A 393 -7.11 -17.93 0.83
CA PRO A 393 -5.70 -17.70 1.12
C PRO A 393 -4.91 -17.35 -0.13
N GLU A 394 -3.90 -16.53 0.08
CA GLU A 394 -2.89 -16.16 -0.90
C GLU A 394 -1.88 -17.32 -1.05
N LEU A 395 -1.48 -17.61 -2.28
CA LEU A 395 -0.50 -18.67 -2.60
C LEU A 395 0.84 -18.11 -3.09
N SER A 396 1.05 -16.79 -2.97
CA SER A 396 2.24 -16.07 -3.42
C SER A 396 2.55 -14.90 -2.51
N TYR A 397 3.81 -14.49 -2.48
CA TYR A 397 4.27 -13.37 -1.67
C TYR A 397 3.62 -12.05 -2.11
N PRO A 398 3.53 -11.03 -1.24
CA PRO A 398 2.97 -9.75 -1.62
C PRO A 398 3.90 -9.02 -2.60
N ILE A 399 3.34 -8.27 -3.54
CA ILE A 399 4.14 -7.53 -4.56
C ILE A 399 5.14 -6.54 -3.95
N GLY A 400 4.87 -6.03 -2.74
CA GLY A 400 5.79 -5.17 -2.01
C GLY A 400 6.99 -5.89 -1.40
N TYR A 401 7.06 -7.22 -1.47
CA TYR A 401 8.18 -8.05 -0.99
C TYR A 401 8.90 -8.80 -2.13
N THR A 402 8.32 -8.89 -3.33
CA THR A 402 8.86 -9.67 -4.44
C THR A 402 8.79 -8.94 -5.77
N ASN A 403 9.62 -9.37 -6.72
CA ASN A 403 9.48 -8.99 -8.12
C ASN A 403 8.27 -9.67 -8.78
N LEU A 404 7.71 -9.01 -9.79
CA LEU A 404 6.72 -9.55 -10.73
C LEU A 404 7.33 -9.73 -12.12
N SER A 405 6.93 -10.75 -12.86
CA SER A 405 7.27 -10.89 -14.29
C SER A 405 6.58 -9.80 -15.12
N ASP A 406 7.15 -9.43 -16.26
CA ASP A 406 6.56 -8.48 -17.23
C ASP A 406 6.15 -7.10 -16.67
N THR A 407 6.79 -6.67 -15.58
CA THR A 407 6.62 -5.36 -14.96
C THR A 407 7.98 -4.71 -14.70
N ILE A 408 7.99 -3.40 -14.46
CA ILE A 408 9.22 -2.69 -14.13
C ILE A 408 9.40 -2.73 -12.62
N ASN A 409 10.42 -3.44 -12.13
CA ASN A 409 10.65 -3.63 -10.71
C ASN A 409 11.80 -2.76 -10.19
N TYR A 410 11.60 -2.14 -9.03
CA TYR A 410 12.58 -1.35 -8.30
C TYR A 410 12.70 -1.84 -6.86
N ASP A 411 13.84 -2.45 -6.52
CA ASP A 411 14.18 -2.82 -5.14
C ASP A 411 14.65 -1.59 -4.35
N LEU A 412 13.84 -1.16 -3.38
CA LEU A 412 14.10 0.00 -2.53
C LEU A 412 15.26 -0.22 -1.54
N ASN A 413 15.68 -1.46 -1.29
CA ASN A 413 16.90 -1.74 -0.51
C ASN A 413 18.16 -1.44 -1.32
N HIS A 414 18.05 -1.29 -2.63
CA HIS A 414 19.17 -0.95 -3.49
C HIS A 414 19.72 0.45 -3.16
N LYS A 415 21.04 0.62 -3.21
CA LYS A 415 21.73 1.88 -2.89
C LYS A 415 21.26 3.09 -3.72
N ASN A 416 20.65 2.84 -4.88
CA ASN A 416 20.11 3.90 -5.74
C ASN A 416 18.89 4.60 -5.13
N PHE A 417 18.24 4.00 -4.14
CA PHE A 417 17.12 4.62 -3.41
C PHE A 417 17.54 5.10 -2.03
N ARG A 418 18.74 4.72 -1.57
CA ARG A 418 19.28 5.08 -0.25
C ARG A 418 20.30 6.22 -0.32
N ARG A 419 20.67 6.78 0.83
CA ARG A 419 21.80 7.73 0.92
C ARG A 419 23.11 7.06 0.51
N ASP A 420 24.02 7.85 -0.06
CA ASP A 420 25.32 7.36 -0.52
C ASP A 420 26.24 6.88 0.61
N ASP A 421 26.04 7.43 1.82
CA ASP A 421 26.75 7.02 3.04
C ASP A 421 26.14 5.79 3.73
N GLU A 422 25.12 5.17 3.12
CA GLU A 422 24.35 4.03 3.64
C GLU A 422 23.73 4.22 5.03
N THR A 423 23.79 5.43 5.60
CA THR A 423 23.22 5.72 6.92
C THR A 423 21.70 5.78 6.81
N TRP A 424 21.01 4.90 7.53
CA TRP A 424 19.55 4.86 7.54
C TRP A 424 19.03 4.87 8.98
N PRO A 425 18.17 5.83 9.35
CA PRO A 425 17.82 6.05 10.75
C PRO A 425 16.92 4.94 11.29
N GLN A 426 16.91 4.78 12.62
CA GLN A 426 15.91 4.00 13.37
C GLN A 426 15.81 2.50 13.00
N ARG A 427 16.95 1.85 12.72
CA ARG A 427 16.98 0.41 12.38
C ARG A 427 17.27 -0.53 13.52
N SER A 428 18.00 -0.03 14.52
CA SER A 428 18.29 -0.77 15.75
C SER A 428 17.05 -1.08 16.58
N ILE A 429 15.97 -0.33 16.39
CA ILE A 429 14.71 -0.49 17.14
C ILE A 429 13.98 -1.77 16.70
N VAL A 430 13.82 -1.97 15.39
CA VAL A 430 13.06 -3.11 14.83
C VAL A 430 13.93 -4.34 14.54
N TYR A 431 15.24 -4.15 14.35
CA TYR A 431 16.14 -5.24 13.92
C TYR A 431 17.39 -5.39 14.79
N GLY A 432 17.53 -4.64 15.88
CA GLY A 432 18.71 -4.69 16.74
C GLY A 432 20.02 -4.49 15.96
N ASP A 433 21.03 -5.28 16.31
CA ASP A 433 22.35 -5.29 15.64
C ASP A 433 22.41 -6.21 14.41
N ALA A 434 21.28 -6.52 13.77
CA ALA A 434 21.30 -7.36 12.57
C ALA A 434 22.22 -6.72 11.51
N PRO A 435 23.15 -7.48 10.88
CA PRO A 435 24.19 -6.93 10.01
C PRO A 435 23.68 -6.05 8.86
N ASP A 436 22.46 -6.29 8.40
CA ASP A 436 21.83 -5.55 7.31
C ASP A 436 20.70 -4.62 7.77
N ALA A 437 20.51 -4.41 9.07
CA ALA A 437 19.44 -3.56 9.62
C ALA A 437 19.45 -2.17 8.97
N GLY A 438 20.63 -1.55 8.86
CA GLY A 438 20.84 -0.24 8.21
C GLY A 438 20.49 -0.19 6.71
N ARG A 439 20.30 -1.35 6.05
CA ARG A 439 20.02 -1.43 4.61
C ARG A 439 18.55 -1.66 4.29
N ARG A 440 17.74 -1.94 5.30
CA ARG A 440 16.32 -2.27 5.13
C ARG A 440 15.51 -1.02 4.85
N TRP A 441 14.75 -1.02 3.76
CA TRP A 441 13.68 -0.05 3.53
C TRP A 441 12.39 -0.55 4.16
N LEU A 442 11.87 0.14 5.18
CA LEU A 442 10.68 -0.27 5.94
C LEU A 442 9.39 0.21 5.28
N HIS A 443 8.27 -0.42 5.66
CA HIS A 443 6.98 -0.29 4.98
C HIS A 443 6.53 1.15 4.77
N THR A 444 6.77 2.01 5.77
CA THR A 444 6.32 3.40 5.81
C THR A 444 7.44 4.43 5.77
N ASP A 445 8.68 4.03 5.46
CA ASP A 445 9.82 4.95 5.35
C ASP A 445 9.56 6.12 4.40
N LEU A 446 8.92 5.81 3.28
CA LEU A 446 8.56 6.77 2.23
C LEU A 446 7.70 7.93 2.75
N MET A 447 7.06 7.75 3.91
CA MET A 447 6.26 8.75 4.62
C MET A 447 6.98 9.24 5.88
N ASN A 448 7.44 8.32 6.73
CA ASN A 448 7.93 8.63 8.08
C ASN A 448 9.35 9.19 8.11
N LEU A 449 10.19 8.88 7.11
CA LEU A 449 11.52 9.45 7.04
C LEU A 449 11.49 10.83 6.38
N PRO A 450 12.33 11.77 6.84
CA PRO A 450 12.50 13.06 6.18
C PRO A 450 12.83 12.90 4.69
N HIS A 451 12.36 13.83 3.87
CA HIS A 451 12.60 13.83 2.42
C HIS A 451 14.07 13.65 2.07
N TYR A 452 14.98 14.21 2.87
CA TYR A 452 16.42 13.99 2.76
C TYR A 452 16.81 12.51 2.52
N TYR A 453 16.17 11.56 3.22
CA TYR A 453 16.45 10.13 3.09
C TYR A 453 15.74 9.51 1.88
N THR A 454 14.54 9.99 1.55
CA THR A 454 13.65 9.37 0.55
C THR A 454 13.67 10.06 -0.82
N HIS A 455 14.43 11.15 -0.97
CA HIS A 455 14.45 12.00 -2.16
C HIS A 455 14.71 11.21 -3.45
N LYS A 456 15.61 10.22 -3.43
CA LYS A 456 15.91 9.37 -4.59
C LYS A 456 14.71 8.55 -5.08
N LEU A 457 13.84 8.09 -4.17
CA LEU A 457 12.57 7.46 -4.55
C LEU A 457 11.68 8.48 -5.28
N PHE A 458 11.43 9.63 -4.68
CA PHE A 458 10.53 10.64 -5.27
C PHE A 458 11.06 11.18 -6.60
N LYS A 459 12.38 11.36 -6.71
CA LYS A 459 13.05 11.69 -7.97
C LYS A 459 12.75 10.66 -9.04
N LYS A 460 12.88 9.38 -8.70
CA LYS A 460 12.58 8.29 -9.62
C LYS A 460 11.11 8.25 -10.03
N LEU A 461 10.18 8.52 -9.11
CA LEU A 461 8.75 8.62 -9.43
C LEU A 461 8.47 9.77 -10.40
N VAL A 462 9.11 10.93 -10.21
CA VAL A 462 8.97 12.09 -11.12
C VAL A 462 9.55 11.77 -12.50
N GLU A 463 10.71 11.11 -12.56
CA GLU A 463 11.36 10.70 -13.81
C GLU A 463 10.54 9.67 -14.59
N GLU A 464 10.16 8.56 -13.95
CA GLU A 464 9.33 7.52 -14.57
C GLU A 464 7.93 8.01 -14.90
N GLY A 465 7.44 8.99 -14.15
CA GLY A 465 6.16 9.63 -14.39
C GLY A 465 6.20 10.68 -15.49
N GLU A 466 7.40 11.11 -15.93
CA GLU A 466 7.57 12.26 -16.82
C GLU A 466 6.87 13.51 -16.28
N MET A 467 6.91 13.71 -14.95
CA MET A 467 6.09 14.72 -14.29
C MET A 467 6.67 16.15 -14.35
N LYS A 468 7.71 16.42 -15.14
CA LYS A 468 8.44 17.71 -15.17
C LYS A 468 7.95 18.69 -16.23
#